data_AF-A0A4Y8C9P8-F1
#
_entry.id   AF-A0A4Y8C9P8-F1
#
_cell.length_a   1.000
_cell.length_b   1.000
_cell.length_c   1.000
_cell.angle_alpha   90.00
_cell.angle_beta   90.00
_cell.angle_gamma   90.00
#
_symmetry.space_group_name_H-M   'P 1'
#
loop_
_entity.id
_entity.type
_entity.pdbx_description
1 polymer ?
#
loop_
_entity_poly.entity_id
_entity_poly.type
_entity_poly.pdbx_seq_one_letter_code
_entity_poly.pdbx_strand_id
1 'polypeptide(L)'
;DFHLLLAESLRMHYAKTLDLWDENFNKVLDKVREKYDEEFIRMWDLYLRSCASAFRVGSVDLFQFLITKEINNNLSLTKEYIYK
;
A
#
# COMPACT_ATOMS: atom_id res chain seq x y z
N ASP A 1 9.83 24.75 11.23
CA ASP A 1 8.37 24.55 11.18
C ASP A 1 7.98 23.84 9.91
N PHE A 2 7.37 22.66 9.99
CA PHE A 2 7.04 21.91 8.78
C PHE A 2 5.67 22.31 8.22
N HIS A 3 5.60 22.54 6.91
CA HIS A 3 4.38 22.90 6.20
C HIS A 3 3.99 21.78 5.22
N LEU A 4 2.77 21.23 5.41
CA LEU A 4 2.19 20.22 4.53
C LEU A 4 1.79 20.87 3.19
N LEU A 5 2.24 20.27 2.09
CA LEU A 5 1.95 20.73 0.73
C LEU A 5 0.99 19.80 -0.01
N LEU A 6 1.05 18.50 0.26
CA LEU A 6 0.18 17.48 -0.33
C LEU A 6 0.10 16.29 0.62
N ALA A 7 -1.11 15.73 0.75
CA ALA A 7 -1.37 14.45 1.37
C ALA A 7 -2.16 13.61 0.37
N GLU A 8 -1.55 12.57 -0.19
CA GLU A 8 -2.18 11.70 -1.17
C GLU A 8 -2.43 10.32 -0.56
N SER A 9 -3.69 9.88 -0.60
CA SER A 9 -4.07 8.52 -0.21
C SER A 9 -3.78 7.56 -1.36
N LEU A 10 -2.99 6.54 -1.06
CA LEU A 10 -2.71 5.40 -1.94
C LEU A 10 -3.47 4.14 -1.49
N ARG A 11 -4.55 4.29 -0.71
CA ARG A 11 -5.35 3.19 -0.12
C ARG A 11 -5.66 2.08 -1.11
N MET A 12 -6.27 2.44 -2.24
CA MET A 12 -6.67 1.44 -3.25
C MET A 12 -5.49 0.85 -4.01
N HIS A 13 -4.37 1.57 -4.09
CA HIS A 13 -3.13 1.01 -4.65
C HIS A 13 -2.58 -0.08 -3.75
N TYR A 14 -2.66 0.09 -2.42
CA TYR A 14 -2.20 -0.93 -1.48
C TYR A 14 -3.13 -2.15 -1.44
N ALA A 15 -4.45 -1.95 -1.55
CA ALA A 15 -5.39 -3.05 -1.74
C ALA A 15 -5.02 -3.89 -2.98
N LYS A 16 -4.78 -3.24 -4.13
CA LYS A 16 -4.35 -3.92 -5.36
C LYS A 16 -3.00 -4.62 -5.22
N THR A 17 -2.08 -4.03 -4.47
CA THR A 17 -0.77 -4.65 -4.20
C THR A 17 -0.93 -5.97 -3.44
N LEU A 18 -1.76 -5.98 -2.41
CA LEU A 18 -2.05 -7.17 -1.61
C LEU A 18 -2.78 -8.24 -2.44
N ASP A 19 -3.67 -7.85 -3.35
CA ASP A 19 -4.30 -8.80 -4.28
C ASP A 19 -3.27 -9.50 -5.18
N LEU A 20 -2.34 -8.73 -5.75
CA LEU A 20 -1.28 -9.30 -6.59
C LEU A 20 -0.32 -10.19 -5.79
N TRP A 21 -0.06 -9.86 -4.53
CA TRP A 21 0.73 -10.71 -3.65
C TRP A 21 -0.01 -12.01 -3.32
N ASP A 22 -1.30 -11.95 -3.04
CA ASP A 22 -2.15 -13.14 -2.79
C ASP A 22 -2.19 -14.06 -4.02
N GLU A 23 -2.43 -13.49 -5.20
CA GLU A 23 -2.39 -14.24 -6.46
C GLU A 23 -1.03 -14.90 -6.70
N ASN A 24 0.06 -14.16 -6.50
CA ASN A 24 1.40 -14.67 -6.74
C ASN A 24 1.82 -15.72 -5.72
N PHE A 25 1.41 -15.56 -4.46
CA PHE A 25 1.60 -16.56 -3.41
C PHE A 25 0.90 -17.87 -3.76
N ASN A 26 -0.38 -17.78 -4.15
CA ASN A 26 -1.17 -18.95 -4.54
C ASN A 26 -0.66 -19.62 -5.83
N LYS A 27 -0.10 -18.87 -6.79
CA LYS A 27 0.53 -19.43 -8.01
C LYS A 27 1.76 -20.31 -7.73
N VAL A 28 2.44 -20.12 -6.60
CA VAL A 28 3.66 -20.87 -6.25
C VAL A 28 3.47 -21.75 -5.01
N LEU A 29 2.21 -22.04 -4.65
CA LEU A 29 1.85 -22.66 -3.38
C LEU A 29 2.54 -24.01 -3.14
N ASP A 30 2.74 -24.81 -4.19
CA ASP A 30 3.43 -26.10 -4.07
C ASP A 30 4.89 -25.94 -3.60
N LYS A 31 5.58 -24.88 -4.06
CA LYS A 31 6.93 -24.55 -3.59
C LYS A 31 6.93 -24.01 -2.16
N VAL A 32 5.85 -23.34 -1.76
CA VAL A 32 5.70 -22.83 -0.39
C VAL A 32 5.52 -24.01 0.58
N ARG A 33 4.75 -25.03 0.19
CA ARG A 33 4.54 -26.27 0.96
C ARG A 33 5.82 -27.06 1.23
N GLU A 34 6.84 -26.93 0.38
CA GLU A 34 8.15 -27.53 0.62
C GLU A 34 8.87 -26.94 1.84
N LYS A 35 8.50 -25.72 2.27
CA LYS A 35 9.18 -24.96 3.33
C LYS A 35 8.31 -24.65 4.54
N TYR A 36 7.01 -24.52 4.37
CA TYR A 36 6.08 -24.11 5.42
C TYR A 36 4.89 -25.07 5.52
N ASP A 37 4.35 -25.20 6.73
CA ASP A 37 3.18 -26.03 6.99
C ASP A 37 1.87 -25.36 6.56
N GLU A 38 0.79 -26.14 6.60
CA GLU A 38 -0.54 -25.68 6.21
C GLU A 38 -1.11 -24.61 7.17
N GLU A 39 -0.66 -24.58 8.42
CA GLU A 39 -1.06 -23.51 9.36
C GLU A 39 -0.50 -22.16 8.91
N PHE A 40 0.80 -22.09 8.59
CA PHE A 40 1.43 -20.89 8.06
C PHE A 40 0.78 -20.44 6.76
N ILE A 41 0.54 -21.38 5.83
CA ILE A 41 -0.05 -21.09 4.53
C ILE A 41 -1.43 -20.44 4.69
N ARG A 42 -2.30 -21.01 5.53
CA ARG A 42 -3.64 -20.48 5.77
C ARG A 42 -3.61 -19.13 6.48
N MET A 43 -2.71 -18.96 7.45
CA MET A 43 -2.51 -17.68 8.12
C MET A 43 -2.06 -16.61 7.12
N TRP A 44 -1.13 -16.93 6.22
CA TRP A 44 -0.58 -15.97 5.26
C TRP A 44 -1.61 -15.55 4.20
N ASP A 45 -2.39 -16.49 3.66
CA ASP A 45 -3.52 -16.20 2.76
C ASP A 45 -4.57 -15.32 3.47
N LEU A 46 -4.94 -15.66 4.71
CA LEU A 46 -5.85 -14.85 5.52
C LEU A 46 -5.31 -13.43 5.75
N TYR A 47 -4.02 -13.29 6.06
CA TYR A 47 -3.36 -12.00 6.25
C TYR A 47 -3.47 -11.13 5.00
N LEU A 48 -3.04 -11.63 3.83
CA LEU A 48 -3.06 -10.85 2.60
C LEU A 48 -4.47 -10.39 2.24
N ARG A 49 -5.43 -11.31 2.30
CA ARG A 49 -6.84 -11.04 1.92
C ARG A 49 -7.54 -10.12 2.91
N SER A 50 -7.33 -10.31 4.21
CA SER A 50 -7.93 -9.47 5.24
C SER A 50 -7.35 -8.05 5.21
N CYS A 51 -6.04 -7.89 5.03
CA CYS A 51 -5.43 -6.58 4.84
C CYS A 51 -5.95 -5.90 3.57
N ALA A 52 -6.07 -6.63 2.46
CA ALA A 52 -6.61 -6.06 1.23
C ALA A 52 -8.06 -5.58 1.44
N SER A 53 -8.86 -6.32 2.19
CA SER A 53 -10.21 -5.91 2.59
C SER A 53 -10.21 -4.68 3.49
N ALA A 54 -9.34 -4.62 4.49
CA ALA A 54 -9.19 -3.48 5.39
C ALA A 54 -8.90 -2.17 4.62
N PHE A 55 -7.99 -2.21 3.64
CA PHE A 55 -7.76 -1.08 2.75
C PHE A 55 -9.01 -0.75 1.93
N ARG A 56 -9.73 -1.73 1.35
CA ARG A 56 -10.95 -1.47 0.56
C ARG A 56 -12.09 -0.83 1.34
N VAL A 57 -12.34 -1.28 2.57
CA VAL A 57 -13.41 -0.76 3.43
C VAL A 57 -13.02 0.52 4.17
N GLY A 58 -11.76 0.96 4.05
CA GLY A 58 -11.30 2.21 4.65
C GLY A 58 -11.04 2.12 6.15
N SER A 59 -10.84 0.93 6.70
CA SER A 59 -10.40 0.78 8.10
C SER A 59 -8.92 1.11 8.28
N VAL A 60 -8.14 1.07 7.20
CA VAL A 60 -6.75 1.51 7.13
C VAL A 60 -6.50 2.32 5.85
N ASP A 61 -5.47 3.16 5.88
CA ASP A 61 -5.05 3.99 4.75
C ASP A 61 -3.51 4.03 4.65
N LEU A 62 -3.00 4.39 3.47
CA LEU A 62 -1.60 4.65 3.22
C LEU A 62 -1.48 6.04 2.62
N PHE A 63 -0.80 6.95 3.32
CA PHE A 63 -0.57 8.30 2.83
C PHE A 63 0.88 8.54 2.43
N GLN A 64 1.06 9.27 1.33
CA GLN A 64 2.30 9.97 1.04
C GLN A 64 2.14 11.45 1.37
N PHE A 65 3.06 11.98 2.16
CA PHE A 65 3.08 13.39 2.55
C PHE A 65 4.24 14.12 1.89
N LEU A 66 3.93 15.23 1.21
CA LEU A 66 4.93 16.18 0.75
C LEU A 66 4.96 17.37 1.73
N ILE A 67 6.13 17.62 2.31
CA ILE A 67 6.30 18.58 3.40
C ILE A 67 7.56 19.43 3.16
N THR A 68 7.53 20.69 3.56
CA THR A 68 8.70 21.61 3.54
C THR A 68 9.06 22.10 4.93
N LYS A 69 10.34 22.41 5.18
CA LYS A 69 10.87 22.81 6.50
C LYS A 69 10.56 24.27 6.90
N GLU A 70 10.09 25.08 5.95
CA GLU A 70 9.71 26.50 6.07
C GLU A 70 8.71 26.86 4.96
N ILE A 71 8.14 28.07 4.99
CA ILE A 71 7.26 28.56 3.92
C ILE A 71 8.05 28.70 2.62
N ASN A 72 7.64 27.97 1.58
CA ASN A 72 8.27 28.03 0.26
C ASN A 72 7.27 28.46 -0.82
N ASN A 73 7.30 29.76 -1.17
CA ASN A 73 6.46 30.36 -2.21
C ASN A 73 7.01 30.19 -3.64
N ASN A 74 8.16 29.54 -3.80
CA ASN A 74 8.79 29.32 -5.11
C ASN A 74 8.35 28.01 -5.79
N LEU A 75 7.48 27.23 -5.13
CA LEU A 75 6.97 25.99 -5.71
C LEU A 75 5.92 26.27 -6.78
N SER A 76 5.85 25.39 -7.79
CA SER A 76 4.79 25.43 -8.79
C SER A 76 3.40 25.43 -8.12
N LEU A 77 2.52 26.30 -8.60
CA LEU A 77 1.14 26.40 -8.14
C LEU A 77 0.36 25.10 -8.43
N THR A 78 0.68 24.42 -9.54
CA THR A 78 0.11 23.12 -9.90
C THR A 78 1.08 21.97 -9.58
N LYS A 79 0.51 20.77 -9.36
CA LYS A 79 1.26 19.53 -9.06
C LYS A 79 1.46 18.63 -10.28
N GLU A 80 1.32 19.16 -11.49
CA GLU A 80 1.45 18.37 -12.74
C GLU A 80 2.80 17.65 -12.85
N TYR A 81 3.86 18.19 -12.27
CA TYR A 81 5.17 17.56 -12.25
C TYR A 81 5.22 16.25 -11.44
N ILE A 82 4.22 15.97 -10.59
CA ILE A 82 4.13 14.74 -9.79
C ILE A 82 3.48 13.59 -10.57
N TYR A 83 2.54 13.89 -11.47
CA TYR A 83 1.66 12.89 -12.10
C TYR A 83 2.05 12.52 -13.54
N LYS A 84 3.35 12.54 -13.86
CA LYS A 84 3.87 12.17 -15.19
C LYS A 84 4.08 10.68 -15.35
#